data_AF-A0A4R4ZT21-F1
#
_entry.id   AF-A0A4R4ZT21-F1
#
_cell.length_a   1.000
_cell.length_b   1.000
_cell.length_c   1.000
_cell.angle_alpha   90.00
_cell.angle_beta   90.00
_cell.angle_gamma   90.00
#
_symmetry.space_group_name_H-M   'P 1'
#
loop_
_entity.id
_entity.type
_entity.pdbx_description
1 polymer ?
#
loop_
_entity_poly.entity_id
_entity_poly.type
_entity_poly.pdbx_seq_one_letter_code
_entity_poly.pdbx_strand_id
1 'polypeptide(L)'
;MTNDDKGTAAGGLDVQLAAELIEKAKAEGVSLVGPDGLLAGVTRTVLQAALEAEMTDHLGYDKGERPARPTGNHRNGTSAKTVSTEVGPVRVEVPRDRRGGFEPQIVPKHARRIEGFDESIISLYAKGLTTGEIRAHLAEIYQVEVSRDLISRVTDKVVEEMEAWRARPLDGVYPVVLIDAIYVKIREGQVANRPIYVALGINCHGERDVLGLWVGTGGEGAKHWMTVLAELRNRGVADVCIACCDCEDHGVLSQAAA
;
A
#
# COMPACT_ATOMS: atom_id res chain seq x y z
N MET A 1 35.67 -17.72 39.46
CA MET A 1 35.87 -16.42 38.78
C MET A 1 35.31 -16.61 37.37
N THR A 2 33.99 -16.49 37.24
CA THR A 2 33.27 -15.31 36.71
C THR A 2 33.58 -15.14 35.22
N ASN A 3 32.72 -15.71 34.35
CA ASN A 3 31.60 -15.04 33.68
C ASN A 3 32.06 -13.86 32.83
N ASP A 4 31.90 -13.98 31.51
CA ASP A 4 30.99 -13.11 30.75
C ASP A 4 31.12 -13.42 29.26
N ASP A 5 30.22 -14.25 28.73
CA ASP A 5 29.89 -14.23 27.30
C ASP A 5 28.45 -13.73 27.18
N LYS A 6 28.30 -12.41 27.30
CA LYS A 6 27.06 -11.69 26.97
C LYS A 6 27.02 -11.53 25.45
N GLY A 7 26.56 -12.58 24.77
CA GLY A 7 26.03 -12.50 23.41
C GLY A 7 24.64 -11.85 23.43
N THR A 8 24.63 -10.55 23.26
CA THR A 8 23.51 -9.62 23.00
C THR A 8 22.18 -10.26 22.58
N ALA A 9 21.22 -10.26 23.51
CA ALA A 9 19.80 -10.45 23.23
C ALA A 9 19.27 -9.23 22.46
N ALA A 10 19.11 -9.38 21.15
CA ALA A 10 18.31 -8.50 20.32
C ALA A 10 17.26 -9.36 19.59
N GLY A 11 16.03 -9.41 20.13
CA GLY A 11 14.80 -9.70 19.38
C GLY A 11 14.66 -11.05 18.64
N GLY A 12 15.45 -12.07 18.97
CA GLY A 12 15.37 -13.39 18.30
C GLY A 12 14.78 -14.46 19.21
N LEU A 13 13.91 -15.31 18.65
CA LEU A 13 13.49 -16.58 19.26
C LEU A 13 14.75 -17.34 19.74
N ASP A 14 14.72 -17.92 20.95
CA ASP A 14 15.82 -18.74 21.46
C ASP A 14 16.16 -19.87 20.47
N VAL A 15 17.44 -19.99 20.10
CA VAL A 15 17.95 -20.98 19.15
C VAL A 15 17.65 -22.40 19.64
N GLN A 16 17.65 -22.62 20.96
CA GLN A 16 17.28 -23.91 21.56
C GLN A 16 15.81 -24.22 21.35
N LEU A 17 14.93 -23.25 21.61
CA LEU A 17 13.48 -23.38 21.40
C LEU A 17 13.14 -23.61 19.93
N ALA A 18 13.83 -22.93 19.01
CA ALA A 18 13.65 -23.11 17.57
C ALA A 18 14.06 -24.52 17.12
N ALA A 19 15.18 -25.05 17.64
CA ALA A 19 15.62 -26.41 17.35
C ALA A 19 14.63 -27.47 17.87
N GLU A 20 14.10 -27.30 19.08
CA GLU A 20 13.08 -28.19 19.64
C GLU A 20 11.78 -28.19 18.82
N LEU A 21 11.34 -27.03 18.35
CA LEU A 21 10.15 -26.91 17.50
C LEU A 21 10.33 -27.58 16.13
N ILE A 22 11.52 -27.46 15.53
CA ILE A 22 11.85 -28.12 14.26
C ILE A 22 11.89 -29.64 14.43
N GLU A 23 12.48 -30.16 15.51
CA GLU A 23 12.53 -31.61 15.75
C GLU A 23 11.14 -32.19 16.03
N LYS A 24 10.28 -31.49 16.77
CA LYS A 24 8.87 -31.88 16.93
C LYS A 24 8.12 -31.87 15.60
N ALA A 25 8.31 -30.84 14.77
CA ALA A 25 7.67 -30.76 13.46
C ALA A 25 8.11 -31.90 12.53
N LYS A 26 9.41 -32.27 12.52
CA LYS A 26 9.91 -33.43 11.78
C LYS A 26 9.30 -34.75 12.28
N ALA A 27 9.18 -34.92 13.60
CA ALA A 27 8.58 -36.12 14.20
C ALA A 27 7.09 -36.28 13.84
N GLU A 28 6.37 -35.17 13.71
CA GLU A 28 4.95 -35.13 13.32
C GLU A 28 4.74 -35.09 11.80
N GLY A 29 5.81 -35.00 11.00
CA GLY A 29 5.75 -34.91 9.54
C GLY A 29 5.20 -33.57 9.02
N VAL A 30 5.26 -32.51 9.83
CA VAL A 30 4.71 -31.19 9.53
C VAL A 30 5.72 -30.37 8.72
N SER A 31 5.26 -29.77 7.61
CA SER A 31 6.08 -28.87 6.80
C SER A 31 6.47 -27.61 7.58
N LEU A 32 7.64 -27.04 7.29
CA LEU A 32 8.06 -25.77 7.89
C LEU A 32 7.13 -24.61 7.50
N VAL A 33 6.70 -24.60 6.23
CA VAL A 33 5.88 -23.55 5.60
C VAL A 33 4.61 -24.15 5.00
N GLY A 34 3.53 -23.38 4.93
CA GLY A 34 2.23 -23.78 4.37
C GLY A 34 1.08 -23.57 5.36
N PRO A 35 -0.18 -23.74 4.93
CA PRO A 35 -1.38 -23.44 5.73
C PRO A 35 -1.45 -24.22 7.06
N ASP A 36 -0.88 -25.42 7.10
CA ASP A 36 -0.77 -26.26 8.30
C ASP A 36 0.70 -26.45 8.74
N GLY A 37 1.60 -25.57 8.30
CA GLY A 37 3.02 -25.64 8.62
C GLY A 37 3.35 -25.12 10.02
N LEU A 38 4.55 -25.47 10.51
CA LEU A 38 5.04 -25.06 11.84
C LEU A 38 4.97 -23.55 12.04
N LEU A 39 5.43 -22.77 11.05
CA LEU A 39 5.43 -21.30 11.14
C LEU A 39 4.02 -20.71 11.20
N ALA A 40 3.07 -21.29 10.45
CA ALA A 40 1.67 -20.88 10.52
C ALA A 40 1.06 -21.20 11.89
N GLY A 41 1.41 -22.36 12.49
CA GLY A 41 1.00 -22.74 13.85
C GLY A 41 1.56 -21.84 14.95
N VAL A 42 2.85 -21.47 14.86
CA VAL A 42 3.48 -20.51 15.79
C VAL A 42 2.81 -19.15 15.65
N THR A 43 2.65 -18.65 14.43
CA THR A 43 1.99 -17.37 14.15
C THR A 43 0.55 -17.36 14.68
N ARG A 44 -0.20 -18.45 14.49
CA ARG A 44 -1.54 -18.63 15.07
C ARG A 44 -1.53 -18.48 16.58
N THR A 45 -0.59 -19.15 17.25
CA THR A 45 -0.49 -19.16 18.72
C THR A 45 -0.17 -17.78 19.26
N VAL A 46 0.76 -17.07 18.63
CA VAL A 46 1.12 -15.69 18.99
C VAL A 46 -0.07 -14.75 18.80
N LEU A 47 -0.74 -14.79 17.65
CA LEU A 47 -1.92 -13.97 17.38
C LEU A 47 -3.06 -14.27 18.35
N GLN A 48 -3.30 -15.54 18.67
CA GLN A 48 -4.33 -15.96 19.60
C GLN A 48 -4.05 -15.46 21.03
N ALA A 49 -2.81 -15.58 21.49
CA ALA A 49 -2.38 -15.10 22.81
C ALA A 49 -2.52 -13.59 22.92
N ALA A 50 -2.14 -12.86 21.87
CA ALA A 50 -2.23 -11.41 21.86
C ALA A 50 -3.69 -10.92 21.86
N LEU A 51 -4.59 -11.58 21.11
CA LEU A 51 -6.03 -11.28 21.13
C LEU A 51 -6.68 -11.60 22.49
N GLU A 52 -6.28 -12.68 23.16
CA GLU A 52 -6.75 -12.99 24.53
C GLU A 52 -6.26 -11.94 25.53
N ALA A 53 -5.02 -11.44 25.38
CA ALA A 53 -4.47 -10.37 26.21
C ALA A 53 -5.19 -9.03 26.01
N GLU A 54 -5.48 -8.63 24.77
CA GLU A 54 -6.30 -7.45 24.48
C GLU A 54 -7.71 -7.56 25.11
N MET A 55 -8.30 -8.76 25.10
CA MET A 55 -9.61 -8.99 25.72
C MET A 55 -9.53 -8.91 27.26
N THR A 56 -8.43 -9.41 27.86
CA THR A 56 -8.19 -9.24 29.30
C THR A 56 -8.08 -7.77 29.65
N ASP A 57 -7.33 -6.98 28.89
CA ASP A 57 -7.17 -5.54 29.12
C ASP A 57 -8.50 -4.79 28.94
N HIS A 58 -9.25 -5.08 27.87
CA HIS A 58 -10.55 -4.47 27.60
C HIS A 58 -11.59 -4.73 28.71
N LEU A 59 -11.61 -5.93 29.29
CA LEU A 59 -12.56 -6.29 30.35
C LEU A 59 -12.03 -6.02 31.76
N GLY A 60 -10.72 -5.90 31.93
CA GLY A 60 -10.03 -5.71 33.20
C GLY A 60 -9.95 -6.97 34.07
N TYR A 61 -10.12 -8.16 33.49
CA TYR A 61 -10.01 -9.44 34.19
C TYR A 61 -9.75 -10.63 33.25
N ASP A 62 -9.15 -11.69 33.79
CA ASP A 62 -8.76 -12.86 33.01
C ASP A 62 -9.90 -13.85 32.75
N LYS A 63 -9.66 -14.75 31.79
CA LYS A 63 -10.62 -15.79 31.43
C LYS A 63 -10.86 -16.74 32.61
N GLY A 64 -12.11 -16.80 33.06
CA GLY A 64 -12.52 -17.65 34.19
C GLY A 64 -12.45 -16.94 35.55
N GLU A 65 -11.92 -15.72 35.59
CA GLU A 65 -11.92 -14.92 36.81
C GLU A 65 -13.24 -14.16 36.98
N ARG A 66 -13.62 -13.94 38.24
CA ARG A 66 -14.74 -13.05 38.57
C ARG A 66 -14.25 -11.61 38.55
N PRO A 67 -14.92 -10.71 37.83
CA PRO A 67 -14.53 -9.31 37.82
C PRO A 67 -14.65 -8.73 39.23
N ALA A 68 -13.66 -7.92 39.63
CA ALA A 68 -13.64 -7.27 40.95
C ALA A 68 -14.82 -6.30 41.15
N ARG A 69 -15.42 -5.81 40.06
CA ARG A 69 -16.62 -4.96 40.06
C ARG A 69 -17.62 -5.45 38.99
N PRO A 70 -18.94 -5.32 39.21
CA PRO A 70 -19.92 -5.63 38.17
C PRO A 70 -19.78 -4.66 36.99
N THR A 71 -19.11 -5.08 35.92
CA THR A 71 -18.94 -4.27 34.69
C THR A 71 -20.16 -4.37 33.78
N GLY A 72 -20.98 -5.43 33.94
CA GLY A 72 -22.12 -5.73 33.08
C GLY A 72 -21.74 -6.07 31.64
N ASN A 73 -20.45 -6.30 31.37
CA ASN A 73 -19.91 -6.85 30.13
C ASN A 73 -19.11 -8.11 30.46
N HIS A 74 -19.22 -9.12 29.62
CA HIS A 74 -18.61 -10.42 29.86
C HIS A 74 -18.09 -11.01 28.56
N ARG A 75 -17.10 -11.91 28.64
CA ARG A 75 -16.67 -12.73 27.49
C ARG A 75 -17.84 -13.56 26.98
N ASN A 76 -18.04 -13.59 25.67
CA ASN A 76 -19.14 -14.26 24.98
C ASN A 76 -18.62 -15.14 23.83
N GLY A 77 -17.70 -16.05 24.17
CA GLY A 77 -17.10 -17.00 23.25
C GLY A 77 -16.16 -16.35 22.23
N THR A 78 -15.91 -17.09 21.14
CA THR A 78 -14.99 -16.68 20.06
C THR A 78 -15.70 -16.67 18.71
N SER A 79 -15.09 -16.04 17.71
CA SER A 79 -15.51 -16.09 16.31
C SER A 79 -14.32 -16.48 15.44
N ALA A 80 -14.49 -17.49 14.59
CA ALA A 80 -13.43 -17.94 13.70
C ALA A 80 -13.18 -16.92 12.59
N LYS A 81 -11.91 -16.59 12.35
CA LYS A 81 -11.47 -15.68 11.30
C LYS A 81 -10.19 -16.20 10.68
N THR A 82 -10.16 -16.26 9.34
CA THR A 82 -8.92 -16.56 8.60
C THR A 82 -8.24 -15.24 8.26
N VAL A 83 -7.00 -15.08 8.71
CA VAL A 83 -6.13 -13.93 8.46
C VAL A 83 -5.05 -14.35 7.48
N SER A 84 -4.90 -13.64 6.38
CA SER A 84 -3.79 -13.85 5.45
C SER A 84 -2.51 -13.26 6.03
N THR A 85 -1.51 -14.11 6.26
CA THR A 85 -0.17 -13.72 6.76
C THR A 85 0.91 -14.08 5.74
N GLU A 86 2.14 -13.60 5.92
CA GLU A 86 3.26 -13.89 5.02
C GLU A 86 3.62 -15.38 4.94
N VAL A 87 3.35 -16.14 6.00
CA VAL A 87 3.57 -17.59 6.06
C VAL A 87 2.37 -18.40 5.57
N GLY A 88 1.32 -17.73 5.09
CA GLY A 88 0.08 -18.33 4.59
C GLY A 88 -1.18 -17.91 5.36
N PRO A 89 -2.35 -18.44 4.98
CA PRO A 89 -3.61 -18.17 5.68
C PRO A 89 -3.62 -18.85 7.06
N VAL A 90 -3.85 -18.07 8.11
CA VAL A 90 -3.90 -18.54 9.51
C VAL A 90 -5.30 -18.38 10.06
N ARG A 91 -5.88 -19.47 10.59
CA ARG A 91 -7.20 -19.45 11.25
C ARG A 91 -7.06 -19.12 12.73
N VAL A 92 -7.55 -17.94 13.12
CA VAL A 92 -7.58 -17.46 14.51
C VAL A 92 -9.00 -17.45 15.07
N GLU A 93 -9.11 -17.54 16.39
CA GLU A 93 -10.37 -17.45 17.12
C GLU A 93 -10.44 -16.12 17.86
N VAL A 94 -11.10 -15.12 17.25
CA VAL A 94 -11.18 -13.78 17.84
C VAL A 94 -12.13 -13.79 19.02
N PRO A 95 -11.70 -13.42 20.23
CA PRO A 95 -12.58 -13.36 21.40
C PRO A 95 -13.62 -12.26 21.24
N ARG A 96 -14.80 -12.48 21.81
CA ARG A 96 -15.93 -11.53 21.76
C ARG A 96 -16.40 -11.17 23.15
N ASP A 97 -16.84 -9.94 23.32
CA ASP A 97 -17.56 -9.48 24.50
C ASP A 97 -19.08 -9.56 24.28
N ARG A 98 -19.85 -9.47 25.37
CA ARG A 98 -21.31 -9.59 25.34
C ARG A 98 -21.97 -8.34 24.78
N ARG A 99 -21.38 -7.16 25.00
CA ARG A 99 -21.89 -5.87 24.52
C ARG A 99 -21.45 -5.53 23.09
N GLY A 100 -20.49 -6.27 22.53
CA GLY A 100 -19.97 -6.02 21.18
C GLY A 100 -19.00 -4.82 21.09
N GLY A 101 -18.59 -4.26 22.24
CA GLY A 101 -17.73 -3.09 22.35
C GLY A 101 -16.24 -3.38 22.23
N PHE A 102 -15.83 -4.66 22.15
CA PHE A 102 -14.42 -5.02 22.00
C PHE A 102 -13.93 -4.73 20.58
N GLU A 103 -12.94 -3.85 20.41
CA GLU A 103 -12.30 -3.52 19.12
C GLU A 103 -10.82 -3.93 19.12
N PRO A 104 -10.51 -5.15 18.66
CA PRO A 104 -9.13 -5.65 18.66
C PRO A 104 -8.24 -4.79 17.76
N GLN A 105 -7.03 -4.48 18.22
CA GLN A 105 -6.07 -3.64 17.49
C GLN A 105 -5.18 -4.51 16.61
N ILE A 106 -4.72 -5.65 17.11
CA ILE A 106 -3.83 -6.57 16.37
C ILE A 106 -4.52 -7.19 15.16
N VAL A 107 -5.81 -7.55 15.28
CA VAL A 107 -6.60 -8.08 14.16
C VAL A 107 -7.94 -7.33 14.07
N PRO A 108 -7.98 -6.16 13.40
CA PRO A 108 -9.16 -5.30 13.39
C PRO A 108 -10.44 -6.00 12.92
N LYS A 109 -11.60 -5.58 13.42
CA LYS A 109 -12.90 -6.11 12.95
C LYS A 109 -12.98 -6.00 11.43
N HIS A 110 -13.46 -7.07 10.79
CA HIS A 110 -13.58 -7.18 9.32
C HIS A 110 -12.26 -7.17 8.51
N ALA A 111 -11.11 -6.82 9.09
CA ALA A 111 -9.82 -6.85 8.40
C ALA A 111 -9.22 -8.25 8.34
N ARG A 112 -9.17 -8.88 7.16
CA ARG A 112 -8.60 -10.24 6.99
C ARG A 112 -7.10 -10.23 6.61
N ARG A 113 -6.43 -9.09 6.70
CA ARG A 113 -5.14 -8.85 6.03
C ARG A 113 -4.24 -7.98 6.90
N ILE A 114 -2.95 -8.32 6.90
CA ILE A 114 -1.86 -7.52 7.50
C ILE A 114 -1.48 -6.40 6.52
N GLU A 115 -1.12 -5.22 7.03
CA GLU A 115 -0.71 -4.04 6.26
C GLU A 115 0.48 -4.35 5.32
N GLY A 116 0.52 -3.73 4.12
CA GLY A 116 1.62 -3.87 3.13
C GLY A 116 1.29 -4.59 1.81
N PHE A 117 0.21 -5.37 1.73
CA PHE A 117 -0.16 -6.02 0.45
C PHE A 117 -0.81 -5.04 -0.54
N ASP A 118 -1.48 -3.98 -0.06
CA ASP A 118 -2.04 -2.96 -0.96
C ASP A 118 -0.92 -2.22 -1.70
N GLU A 119 0.17 -1.90 -1.00
CA GLU A 119 1.40 -1.33 -1.59
C GLU A 119 2.04 -2.25 -2.63
N SER A 120 2.01 -3.57 -2.38
CA SER A 120 2.50 -4.55 -3.35
C SER A 120 1.65 -4.59 -4.61
N ILE A 121 0.31 -4.50 -4.51
CA ILE A 121 -0.59 -4.37 -5.66
C ILE A 121 -0.25 -3.10 -6.45
N ILE A 122 -0.08 -1.97 -5.75
CA ILE A 122 0.23 -0.67 -6.36
C ILE A 122 1.59 -0.72 -7.07
N SER A 123 2.61 -1.29 -6.43
CA SER A 123 3.95 -1.46 -7.02
C SER A 123 3.91 -2.32 -8.30
N LEU A 124 3.16 -3.43 -8.29
CA LEU A 124 3.01 -4.29 -9.45
C LEU A 124 2.24 -3.58 -10.58
N TYR A 125 1.20 -2.81 -10.23
CA TYR A 125 0.48 -1.98 -11.19
C TYR A 125 1.36 -0.88 -11.79
N ALA A 126 2.17 -0.20 -10.98
CA ALA A 126 3.13 0.81 -11.42
C ALA A 126 4.20 0.25 -12.34
N LYS A 127 4.57 -1.04 -12.19
CA LYS A 127 5.46 -1.75 -13.10
C LYS A 127 4.82 -2.14 -14.44
N GLY A 128 3.54 -1.81 -14.65
CA GLY A 128 2.82 -2.03 -15.90
C GLY A 128 2.17 -3.40 -16.04
N LEU A 129 2.06 -4.17 -14.94
CA LEU A 129 1.38 -5.46 -14.96
C LEU A 129 -0.14 -5.25 -15.05
N THR A 130 -0.80 -6.04 -15.91
CA THR A 130 -2.25 -6.04 -16.01
C THR A 130 -2.89 -6.63 -14.73
N THR A 131 -4.15 -6.29 -14.45
CA THR A 131 -4.87 -6.83 -13.27
C THR A 131 -4.93 -8.37 -13.27
N GLY A 132 -4.88 -9.00 -14.44
CA GLY A 132 -4.77 -10.46 -14.58
C GLY A 132 -3.40 -11.00 -14.18
N GLU A 133 -2.33 -10.35 -14.61
CA GLU A 133 -0.95 -10.72 -14.26
C GLU A 133 -0.65 -10.47 -12.79
N ILE A 134 -1.12 -9.35 -12.24
CA ILE A 134 -1.04 -9.05 -10.80
C ILE A 134 -1.70 -10.16 -10.00
N ARG A 135 -2.90 -10.61 -10.40
CA ARG A 135 -3.59 -11.73 -9.74
C ARG A 135 -2.77 -13.01 -9.78
N ALA A 136 -2.21 -13.37 -10.94
CA ALA A 136 -1.41 -14.58 -11.09
C ALA A 136 -0.13 -14.52 -10.22
N HIS A 137 0.56 -13.38 -10.25
CA HIS A 137 1.78 -13.13 -9.48
C HIS A 137 1.52 -13.15 -7.97
N LEU A 138 0.40 -12.58 -7.52
CA LEU A 138 0.01 -12.62 -6.11
C LEU A 138 -0.42 -14.03 -5.66
N ALA A 139 -1.05 -14.81 -6.54
CA ALA A 139 -1.38 -16.20 -6.25
C ALA A 139 -0.13 -17.08 -6.16
N GLU A 140 0.91 -16.80 -6.95
CA GLU A 140 2.15 -17.57 -6.95
C GLU A 140 3.02 -17.27 -5.72
N ILE A 141 3.24 -15.99 -5.40
CA ILE A 141 4.13 -15.59 -4.30
C ILE A 141 3.45 -15.74 -2.94
N TYR A 142 2.22 -15.26 -2.82
CA TYR A 142 1.53 -15.18 -1.53
C TYR A 142 0.53 -16.32 -1.31
N GLN A 143 0.29 -17.19 -2.30
CA GLN A 143 -0.73 -18.25 -2.24
C GLN A 143 -2.12 -17.72 -1.86
N VAL A 144 -2.41 -16.46 -2.20
CA VAL A 144 -3.70 -15.81 -1.95
C VAL A 144 -4.46 -15.65 -3.26
N GLU A 145 -5.68 -16.18 -3.31
CA GLU A 145 -6.60 -15.87 -4.40
C GLU A 145 -7.16 -14.45 -4.23
N VAL A 146 -6.75 -13.56 -5.14
CA VAL A 146 -7.24 -12.18 -5.21
C VAL A 146 -8.30 -12.06 -6.30
N SER A 147 -9.44 -11.43 -5.99
CA SER A 147 -10.44 -11.07 -7.00
C SER A 147 -10.00 -9.85 -7.80
N ARG A 148 -10.39 -9.78 -9.08
CA ARG A 148 -10.11 -8.60 -9.91
C ARG A 148 -10.70 -7.32 -9.32
N ASP A 149 -11.90 -7.42 -8.73
CA ASP A 149 -12.56 -6.31 -8.05
C ASP A 149 -11.77 -5.77 -6.85
N LEU A 150 -10.97 -6.61 -6.18
CA LEU A 150 -10.10 -6.14 -5.11
C LEU A 150 -8.95 -5.31 -5.68
N ILE A 151 -8.31 -5.76 -6.77
CA ILE A 151 -7.22 -5.03 -7.43
C ILE A 151 -7.75 -3.68 -7.91
N SER A 152 -8.90 -3.65 -8.59
CA SER A 152 -9.53 -2.40 -9.03
C SER A 152 -9.81 -1.44 -7.88
N ARG A 153 -10.43 -1.90 -6.78
CA ARG A 153 -10.68 -1.03 -5.62
C ARG A 153 -9.40 -0.49 -4.98
N VAL A 154 -8.31 -1.25 -4.99
CA VAL A 154 -7.03 -0.79 -4.45
C VAL A 154 -6.40 0.23 -5.39
N THR A 155 -6.45 0.01 -6.71
CA THR A 155 -5.96 0.99 -7.70
C THR A 155 -6.80 2.27 -7.71
N ASP A 156 -8.12 2.18 -7.46
CA ASP A 156 -9.01 3.34 -7.41
C ASP A 156 -8.64 4.30 -6.27
N LYS A 157 -8.11 3.80 -5.14
CA LYS A 157 -7.60 4.65 -4.06
C LYS A 157 -6.42 5.52 -4.52
N VAL A 158 -5.57 5.00 -5.41
CA VAL A 158 -4.43 5.75 -5.97
C VAL A 158 -4.90 6.83 -6.93
N VAL A 159 -6.08 6.67 -7.55
CA VAL A 159 -6.64 7.70 -8.44
C VAL A 159 -6.93 8.98 -7.67
N GLU A 160 -7.46 8.88 -6.45
CA GLU A 160 -7.69 10.06 -5.59
C GLU A 160 -6.36 10.75 -5.21
N GLU A 161 -5.32 9.97 -4.87
CA GLU A 161 -3.99 10.50 -4.60
C GLU A 161 -3.35 11.15 -5.83
N MET A 162 -3.56 10.55 -7.02
CA MET A 162 -3.09 11.09 -8.30
C MET A 162 -3.79 12.42 -8.61
N GLU A 163 -5.10 12.53 -8.37
CA GLU A 163 -5.84 13.78 -8.54
C GLU A 163 -5.35 14.86 -7.57
N ALA A 164 -5.12 14.51 -6.31
CA ALA A 164 -4.55 15.40 -5.31
C ALA A 164 -3.14 15.86 -5.72
N TRP A 165 -2.29 14.94 -6.22
CA TRP A 165 -0.97 15.27 -6.74
C TRP A 165 -1.04 16.19 -7.96
N ARG A 166 -1.99 15.97 -8.88
CA ARG A 166 -2.20 16.82 -10.05
C ARG A 166 -2.65 18.23 -9.65
N ALA A 167 -3.41 18.37 -8.57
CA ALA A 167 -3.90 19.66 -8.07
C ALA A 167 -2.96 20.32 -7.03
N ARG A 168 -1.81 19.71 -6.71
CA ARG A 168 -0.91 20.21 -5.66
C ARG A 168 -0.39 21.62 -5.97
N PRO A 169 -0.21 22.48 -4.96
CA PRO A 169 0.43 23.77 -5.14
C PRO A 169 1.88 23.59 -5.60
N LEU A 170 2.31 24.47 -6.50
CA LEU A 170 3.66 24.50 -7.07
C LEU A 170 4.44 25.70 -6.53
N ASP A 171 5.76 25.66 -6.69
CA ASP A 171 6.62 26.78 -6.30
C ASP A 171 6.38 28.01 -7.18
N GLY A 172 6.64 29.19 -6.61
CA GLY A 172 6.44 30.45 -7.30
C GLY A 172 7.35 30.64 -8.52
N VAL A 173 8.57 30.10 -8.50
CA VAL A 173 9.56 30.34 -9.55
C VAL A 173 10.26 29.04 -9.93
N TYR A 174 10.29 28.76 -11.23
CA TYR A 174 11.06 27.65 -11.81
C TYR A 174 12.10 28.20 -12.79
N PRO A 175 13.41 28.12 -12.47
CA PRO A 175 14.46 28.55 -13.39
C PRO A 175 14.41 27.90 -14.77
N VAL A 176 14.07 26.61 -14.84
CA VAL A 176 13.97 25.87 -16.10
C VAL A 176 12.73 24.97 -16.07
N VAL A 177 11.94 25.01 -17.14
CA VAL A 177 10.86 24.07 -17.39
C VAL A 177 11.11 23.38 -18.73
N LEU A 178 11.09 22.05 -18.72
CA LEU A 178 11.18 21.21 -19.91
C LEU A 178 9.79 20.67 -20.21
N ILE A 179 9.37 20.80 -21.45
CA ILE A 179 8.11 20.27 -21.96
C ILE A 179 8.45 19.21 -23.01
N ASP A 180 7.93 18.01 -22.81
CA ASP A 180 8.15 16.86 -23.69
C ASP A 180 6.82 16.13 -23.97
N ALA A 181 6.77 15.38 -25.06
CA ALA A 181 5.59 14.65 -25.51
C ALA A 181 5.91 13.18 -25.77
N ILE A 182 5.19 12.28 -25.07
CA ILE A 182 5.33 10.83 -25.25
C ILE A 182 4.09 10.30 -25.97
N TYR A 183 4.28 9.70 -27.13
CA TYR A 183 3.19 9.08 -27.88
C TYR A 183 2.86 7.69 -27.34
N VAL A 184 1.63 7.53 -26.84
CA VAL A 184 1.11 6.27 -26.31
C VAL A 184 -0.16 5.87 -27.06
N LYS A 185 -0.29 4.58 -27.37
CA LYS A 185 -1.51 4.03 -27.96
C LYS A 185 -2.58 3.90 -26.88
N ILE A 186 -3.59 4.76 -26.92
CA ILE A 186 -4.70 4.78 -25.97
C ILE A 186 -5.96 4.26 -26.68
N ARG A 187 -6.71 3.40 -26.00
CA ARG A 187 -8.00 2.88 -26.50
C ARG A 187 -9.15 3.69 -25.92
N GLU A 188 -9.78 4.51 -26.76
CA GLU A 188 -11.00 5.24 -26.40
C GLU A 188 -12.00 5.06 -27.54
N GLY A 189 -12.78 3.97 -27.48
CA GLY A 189 -13.55 3.45 -28.62
C GLY A 189 -12.66 2.78 -29.66
N GLN A 190 -11.83 3.57 -30.36
CA GLN A 190 -10.78 3.09 -31.27
C GLN A 190 -9.39 3.27 -30.64
N VAL A 191 -8.44 2.41 -31.05
CA VAL A 191 -7.04 2.55 -30.64
C VAL A 191 -6.40 3.64 -31.49
N ALA A 192 -6.02 4.75 -30.86
CA ALA A 192 -5.35 5.87 -31.51
C ALA A 192 -4.04 6.18 -30.79
N ASN A 193 -3.04 6.66 -31.56
CA ASN A 193 -1.82 7.17 -30.97
C ASN A 193 -2.10 8.58 -30.43
N ARG A 194 -1.85 8.81 -29.14
CA ARG A 194 -2.08 10.10 -28.49
C ARG A 194 -0.82 10.60 -27.81
N PRO A 195 -0.48 11.89 -27.96
CA PRO A 195 0.62 12.48 -27.20
C PRO A 195 0.20 12.67 -25.74
N ILE A 196 1.10 12.32 -24.83
CA ILE A 196 1.03 12.68 -23.42
C ILE A 196 2.11 13.72 -23.18
N TYR A 197 1.69 14.95 -22.88
CA TYR A 197 2.59 16.05 -22.58
C TYR A 197 3.02 15.96 -21.12
N VAL A 198 4.32 16.08 -20.88
CA VAL A 198 4.94 16.06 -19.56
C VAL A 198 5.68 17.38 -19.37
N ALA A 199 5.37 18.08 -18.28
CA ALA A 199 6.14 19.25 -17.86
C ALA A 199 7.04 18.89 -16.68
N LEU A 200 8.34 19.05 -16.85
CA LEU A 200 9.35 18.86 -15.82
C LEU A 200 9.95 20.22 -15.44
N GLY A 201 9.78 20.62 -14.18
CA GLY A 201 10.37 21.84 -13.63
C GLY A 201 11.65 21.53 -12.87
N ILE A 202 12.64 22.41 -12.98
CA ILE A 202 13.80 22.44 -12.09
C ILE A 202 13.56 23.57 -11.10
N ASN A 203 13.54 23.28 -9.81
CA ASN A 203 13.33 24.30 -8.77
C ASN A 203 14.61 25.14 -8.55
N CYS A 204 14.51 26.19 -7.73
CA CYS A 204 15.66 27.04 -7.37
C CYS A 204 16.76 26.30 -6.59
N HIS A 205 16.45 25.12 -6.04
CA HIS A 205 17.40 24.26 -5.35
C HIS A 205 18.11 23.27 -6.28
N GLY A 206 17.74 23.23 -7.58
CA GLY A 206 18.31 22.34 -8.58
C GLY A 206 17.68 20.94 -8.62
N GLU A 207 16.57 20.71 -7.92
CA GLU A 207 15.83 19.45 -7.93
C GLU A 207 14.85 19.43 -9.10
N ARG A 208 14.75 18.26 -9.75
CA ARG A 208 13.82 18.02 -10.85
C ARG A 208 12.50 17.52 -10.28
N ASP A 209 11.40 18.18 -10.63
CA ASP A 209 10.06 17.79 -10.24
C ASP A 209 9.12 17.78 -11.46
N VAL A 210 8.22 16.79 -11.51
CA VAL A 210 7.20 16.71 -12.56
C VAL A 210 6.05 17.62 -12.17
N LEU A 211 5.86 18.70 -12.92
CA LEU A 211 4.81 19.69 -12.67
C LEU A 211 3.43 19.14 -13.03
N GLY A 212 3.33 18.35 -14.10
CA GLY A 212 2.08 17.70 -14.50
C GLY A 212 2.21 16.82 -15.74
N LEU A 213 1.13 16.07 -16.00
CA LEU A 213 0.94 15.28 -17.22
C LEU A 213 -0.43 15.60 -17.83
N TRP A 214 -0.48 15.80 -19.15
CA TRP A 214 -1.72 16.09 -19.87
C TRP A 214 -1.85 15.19 -21.10
N VAL A 215 -3.01 14.56 -21.26
CA VAL A 215 -3.30 13.74 -22.44
C VAL A 215 -3.82 14.64 -23.55
N GLY A 216 -3.09 14.69 -24.66
CA GLY A 216 -3.51 15.38 -25.87
C GLY A 216 -4.52 14.58 -26.67
N THR A 217 -5.48 15.27 -27.30
CA THR A 217 -6.50 14.68 -28.18
C THR A 217 -6.02 14.54 -29.64
N GLY A 218 -4.72 14.68 -29.90
CA GLY A 218 -4.12 14.53 -31.23
C GLY A 218 -4.19 15.77 -32.12
N GLY A 219 -4.60 16.92 -31.56
CA GLY A 219 -4.48 18.24 -32.20
C GLY A 219 -3.63 19.17 -31.35
N GLU A 220 -2.45 19.53 -31.85
CA GLU A 220 -1.57 20.58 -31.32
C GLU A 220 -2.25 21.95 -31.47
N GLY A 221 -3.21 22.24 -30.61
CA GLY A 221 -3.92 23.52 -30.59
C GLY A 221 -3.35 24.43 -29.50
N ALA A 222 -3.06 25.69 -29.84
CA ALA A 222 -2.64 26.72 -28.88
C ALA A 222 -3.57 26.82 -27.65
N LYS A 223 -4.85 26.49 -27.82
CA LYS A 223 -5.84 26.44 -26.73
C LYS A 223 -5.53 25.38 -25.67
N HIS A 224 -4.98 24.23 -26.06
CA HIS A 224 -4.59 23.18 -25.12
C HIS A 224 -3.43 23.67 -24.25
N TRP A 225 -2.39 24.22 -24.88
CA TRP A 225 -1.25 24.80 -24.18
C TRP A 225 -1.63 26.00 -23.29
N MET A 226 -2.54 26.87 -23.74
CA MET A 226 -3.09 27.92 -22.87
C MET A 226 -3.77 27.35 -21.63
N THR A 227 -4.49 26.23 -21.75
CA THR A 227 -5.13 25.57 -20.61
C THR A 227 -4.09 25.00 -19.65
N VAL A 228 -3.06 24.33 -20.18
CA VAL A 228 -1.94 23.79 -19.40
C VAL A 228 -1.18 24.89 -18.65
N LEU A 229 -0.82 25.98 -19.33
CA LEU A 229 -0.11 27.11 -18.74
C LEU A 229 -0.98 27.85 -17.70
N ALA A 230 -2.29 28.00 -17.96
CA ALA A 230 -3.22 28.57 -17.00
C ALA A 230 -3.36 27.69 -15.76
N GLU A 231 -3.37 26.37 -15.90
CA GLU A 231 -3.39 25.43 -14.77
C GLU A 231 -2.11 25.56 -13.92
N LEU A 232 -0.94 25.60 -14.56
CA LEU A 232 0.34 25.82 -13.85
C LEU A 232 0.36 27.15 -13.10
N ARG A 233 -0.14 28.23 -13.71
CA ARG A 233 -0.28 29.53 -13.06
C ARG A 233 -1.25 29.47 -11.86
N ASN A 234 -2.41 28.85 -12.03
CA ASN A 234 -3.40 28.71 -10.96
C ASN A 234 -2.88 27.88 -9.78
N ARG A 235 -1.94 26.97 -10.03
CA ARG A 235 -1.29 26.17 -8.99
C ARG A 235 -0.17 26.89 -8.26
N GLY A 236 0.25 28.07 -8.71
CA GLY A 236 1.19 28.94 -7.97
C GLY A 236 2.42 29.38 -8.77
N VAL A 237 2.63 28.88 -9.99
CA VAL A 237 3.78 29.29 -10.81
C VAL A 237 3.62 30.74 -11.24
N ALA A 238 4.47 31.61 -10.71
CA ALA A 238 4.49 33.04 -11.00
C ALA A 238 5.46 33.37 -12.13
N ASP A 239 6.64 32.72 -12.17
CA ASP A 239 7.67 33.03 -13.15
C ASP A 239 8.47 31.80 -13.60
N VAL A 240 8.87 31.80 -14.88
CA VAL A 240 9.69 30.76 -15.51
C VAL A 240 10.76 31.43 -16.34
N CYS A 241 12.04 31.24 -15.96
CA CYS A 241 13.14 31.94 -16.64
C CYS A 241 13.46 31.33 -18.02
N ILE A 242 13.42 30.00 -18.13
CA ILE A 242 13.72 29.27 -19.37
C ILE A 242 12.68 28.17 -19.55
N ALA A 243 11.99 28.19 -20.69
CA ALA A 243 11.11 27.10 -21.13
C ALA A 243 11.72 26.42 -22.36
N CYS A 244 12.07 25.14 -22.25
CA CYS A 244 12.53 24.34 -23.37
C CYS A 244 11.40 23.41 -23.83
N CYS A 245 11.06 23.48 -25.10
CA CYS A 245 10.09 22.59 -25.75
C CYS A 245 10.71 22.07 -27.04
N ASP A 246 10.25 20.89 -27.48
CA ASP A 246 10.63 20.39 -28.80
C ASP A 246 10.04 21.28 -29.91
N CYS A 247 10.71 21.30 -31.05
CA CYS A 247 10.50 22.18 -32.18
C CYS A 247 9.09 22.13 -32.80
N GLU A 248 8.34 21.03 -32.62
CA GLU A 248 6.94 20.91 -33.05
C GLU A 248 5.99 21.74 -32.17
N ASP A 249 6.28 21.88 -30.87
CA ASP A 249 5.45 22.62 -29.90
C ASP A 249 5.82 24.11 -29.77
N HIS A 250 7.02 24.52 -30.18
CA HIS A 250 7.55 25.87 -29.95
C HIS A 250 6.70 26.99 -30.60
N GLY A 251 6.18 26.76 -31.81
CA GLY A 251 5.33 27.73 -32.51
C GLY A 251 3.98 27.97 -31.84
N VAL A 252 3.48 26.96 -31.12
CA VAL A 252 2.17 26.96 -30.47
C VAL A 252 2.28 27.46 -29.03
N LEU A 253 3.34 27.07 -28.32
CA LEU A 253 3.66 27.53 -26.97
C LEU A 253 4.00 29.04 -26.93
N SER A 254 4.76 29.54 -27.91
CA SER A 254 5.07 30.97 -27.99
C SER A 254 3.82 31.84 -28.20
N GLN A 255 2.81 31.35 -28.91
CA GLN A 255 1.51 32.02 -29.06
C GLN A 255 0.63 31.92 -27.81
N ALA A 256 0.78 30.86 -27.03
CA ALA A 256 0.04 30.64 -25.78
C ALA A 256 0.64 31.40 -24.58
N ALA A 257 1.94 31.68 -24.61
CA ALA A 257 2.66 32.40 -23.58
C ALA A 257 2.65 33.94 -23.74
N ALA A 258 2.35 34.43 -24.94
CA ALA A 258 2.17 35.85 -25.26
C ALA A 258 0.79 36.38 -24.80
#